data_AF-A0A662SA95-F1
#
_entry.id   AF-A0A662SA95-F1
#
_cell.length_a   1.000
_cell.length_b   1.000
_cell.length_c   1.000
_cell.angle_alpha   90.00
_cell.angle_beta   90.00
_cell.angle_gamma   90.00
#
_symmetry.space_group_name_H-M   'P 1'
#
loop_
_entity.id
_entity.type
_entity.pdbx_description
1 polymer ?
#
loop_
_entity_poly.entity_id
_entity_poly.type
_entity_poly.pdbx_seq_one_letter_code
_entity_poly.pdbx_strand_id
1 'polypeptide(L)'
;VKIVFKTPVRFSVPSLRRRCPKFSLFPEPERVFPNILRHWNRFFEPRFSVDGVVEFVRDFVFVSDYRLRPVVVEMTHGRKVVGSVGYVMYRFLDRSNLDVLLALLRYGELFNVGTGRSMGLGVNLVKIVD
;
A
#
# COMPACT_ATOMS: atom_id res chain seq x y z
N VAL A 1 7.25 -0.72 -12.03
CA VAL A 1 6.44 -1.78 -11.34
C VAL A 1 4.98 -1.37 -11.27
N LYS A 2 4.07 -2.22 -11.71
CA LYS A 2 2.61 -1.99 -11.68
C LYS A 2 1.96 -2.78 -10.55
N ILE A 3 1.15 -2.12 -9.73
CA ILE A 3 0.31 -2.74 -8.71
C ILE A 3 -1.15 -2.62 -9.15
N VAL A 4 -1.86 -3.74 -9.22
CA VAL A 4 -3.28 -3.79 -9.60
C VAL A 4 -4.10 -4.17 -8.38
N PHE A 5 -4.93 -3.25 -7.88
CA PHE A 5 -5.84 -3.46 -6.75
C PHE A 5 -7.16 -4.06 -7.24
N LYS A 6 -7.41 -5.32 -6.85
CA LYS A 6 -8.62 -6.10 -7.16
C LYS A 6 -9.77 -5.80 -6.22
N THR A 7 -9.47 -5.50 -4.96
CA THR A 7 -10.44 -5.04 -3.97
C THR A 7 -10.08 -3.65 -3.45
N PRO A 8 -11.00 -2.93 -2.82
CA PRO A 8 -10.78 -1.54 -2.45
C PRO A 8 -9.56 -1.39 -1.52
N VAL A 9 -8.59 -0.57 -1.92
CA VAL A 9 -7.43 -0.21 -1.10
C VAL A 9 -7.64 1.14 -0.41
N ARG A 10 -7.21 1.24 0.84
CA ARG A 10 -7.20 2.49 1.59
C ARG A 10 -6.17 2.44 2.72
N PHE A 11 -5.60 3.59 3.05
CA PHE A 11 -4.56 3.72 4.08
C PHE A 11 -5.06 4.61 5.22
N SER A 12 -4.85 4.19 6.46
CA SER A 12 -5.15 5.05 7.62
C SER A 12 -4.26 6.29 7.58
N VAL A 13 -4.85 7.47 7.80
CA VAL A 13 -4.12 8.72 7.98
C VAL A 13 -4.02 8.99 9.48
N PRO A 14 -2.82 8.86 10.08
CA PRO A 14 -2.63 9.06 11.51
C PRO A 14 -3.15 10.42 11.98
N SER A 15 -3.70 10.44 13.19
CA SER A 15 -4.12 11.67 13.87
C SER A 15 -4.34 11.43 15.35
N LEU A 16 -3.88 12.38 16.17
CA LEU A 16 -4.18 12.40 17.60
C LEU A 16 -5.46 13.17 17.95
N ARG A 17 -6.03 13.90 16.98
CA ARG A 17 -7.15 14.84 17.23
C ARG A 17 -8.51 14.34 16.76
N ARG A 18 -8.56 13.37 15.84
CA ARG A 18 -9.81 12.96 15.17
C ARG A 18 -10.54 11.88 15.96
N ARG A 19 -11.85 12.05 16.13
CA ARG A 19 -12.77 11.03 16.69
C ARG A 19 -13.06 9.90 15.71
N CYS A 20 -12.99 10.18 14.40
CA CYS A 20 -13.24 9.20 13.35
C CYS A 20 -11.98 8.99 12.48
N PRO A 21 -11.67 7.75 12.06
CA PRO A 21 -10.56 7.49 11.16
C PRO A 21 -10.71 8.23 9.82
N LYS A 22 -9.62 8.85 9.37
CA LYS A 22 -9.50 9.36 7.99
C LYS A 22 -8.70 8.35 7.17
N PHE A 23 -9.12 8.11 5.93
CA PHE A 23 -8.40 7.24 5.02
C PHE A 23 -7.91 8.00 3.79
N SER A 24 -6.68 7.71 3.33
CA SER A 24 -6.22 8.03 1.98
C SER A 24 -6.69 6.92 1.05
N LEU A 25 -7.27 7.30 -0.08
CA LEU A 25 -7.71 6.37 -1.13
C LEU A 25 -6.67 6.23 -2.24
N PHE A 26 -5.65 7.09 -2.24
CA PHE A 26 -4.56 7.00 -3.20
C PHE A 26 -3.44 6.13 -2.61
N PRO A 27 -2.85 5.21 -3.40
CA PRO A 27 -1.74 4.38 -2.97
C PRO A 27 -0.42 5.11 -3.22
N GLU A 28 -0.14 6.17 -2.47
CA GLU A 28 1.18 6.81 -2.51
C GLU A 28 2.27 5.80 -2.07
N PRO A 29 3.46 5.79 -2.70
CA PRO A 29 4.58 4.95 -2.27
C PRO A 29 4.86 5.04 -0.76
N GLU A 30 4.84 6.25 -0.20
CA GLU A 30 5.07 6.58 1.22
C GLU A 30 3.97 6.06 2.15
N ARG A 31 2.89 5.50 1.61
CA ARG A 31 1.88 4.76 2.38
C ARG A 31 1.94 3.28 2.13
N VAL A 32 2.20 2.85 0.89
CA VAL A 32 2.27 1.44 0.51
C VAL A 32 3.45 0.75 1.18
N PHE A 33 4.67 1.24 0.97
CA PHE A 33 5.88 0.58 1.48
C PHE A 33 5.91 0.46 3.01
N PRO A 34 5.70 1.53 3.80
CA PRO A 34 5.71 1.40 5.24
C PRO A 34 4.47 0.67 5.79
N ASN A 35 3.37 0.57 5.04
CA ASN A 35 2.25 -0.30 5.45
C ASN A 35 2.64 -1.77 5.38
N ILE A 36 3.32 -2.16 4.31
CA ILE A 36 3.80 -3.52 4.11
C ILE A 36 4.93 -3.85 5.08
N LEU A 37 5.93 -2.96 5.19
CA LEU A 37 7.08 -3.17 6.06
C LEU A 37 6.69 -3.30 7.54
N ARG A 38 5.74 -2.49 8.04
CA ARG A 38 5.24 -2.65 9.42
C ARG A 38 4.59 -4.01 9.65
N HIS A 39 3.98 -4.60 8.62
CA HIS A 39 3.44 -5.95 8.71
C HIS A 39 4.56 -6.99 8.70
N TRP A 40 5.55 -6.86 7.80
CA TRP A 40 6.74 -7.70 7.80
C TRP A 40 7.43 -7.70 9.17
N ASN A 41 7.81 -6.53 9.68
CA ASN A 41 8.50 -6.35 10.95
C ASN A 41 7.74 -6.89 12.17
N ARG A 42 6.43 -7.12 12.06
CA ARG A 42 5.61 -7.70 13.13
C ARG A 42 5.75 -9.22 13.20
N PHE A 43 6.01 -9.88 12.08
CA PHE A 43 5.93 -11.34 11.96
C PHE A 43 7.22 -12.01 11.51
N PHE A 44 8.17 -11.27 10.97
CA PHE A 44 9.37 -11.79 10.34
C PHE A 44 10.62 -11.02 10.78
N GLU A 45 11.75 -11.72 10.71
CA GLU A 45 13.09 -11.17 10.83
C GLU A 45 13.82 -11.30 9.46
N PRO A 46 14.81 -10.44 9.16
CA PRO A 46 15.21 -9.28 9.95
C PRO A 46 14.17 -8.15 9.85
N ARG A 47 14.13 -7.32 10.89
CA ARG A 47 13.37 -6.05 10.86
C ARG A 47 14.17 -4.95 10.17
N PHE A 48 13.47 -4.12 9.40
CA PHE A 48 14.06 -2.95 8.74
C PHE A 48 13.53 -1.65 9.35
N SER A 49 14.33 -0.57 9.24
CA SER A 49 13.91 0.76 9.67
C SER A 49 12.73 1.25 8.81
N VAL A 50 11.60 1.53 9.46
CA VAL A 50 10.42 2.08 8.76
C VAL A 50 10.71 3.48 8.26
N ASP A 51 11.39 4.31 9.06
CA ASP A 51 11.70 5.69 8.70
C ASP A 51 12.70 5.74 7.54
N GLY A 52 13.70 4.86 7.55
CA GLY A 52 14.67 4.76 6.44
C GLY A 52 14.01 4.37 5.11
N VAL A 53 13.05 3.43 5.14
CA VAL A 53 12.27 3.10 3.93
C VAL A 53 11.37 4.25 3.50
N VAL A 54 10.74 4.98 4.43
CA VAL A 54 9.91 6.15 4.09
C VAL A 54 10.74 7.23 3.42
N GLU A 55 11.92 7.53 3.96
CA GLU A 55 12.85 8.51 3.40
C GLU A 55 13.29 8.12 1.98
N PHE A 56 13.80 6.90 1.80
CA PHE A 56 14.22 6.43 0.49
C PHE A 56 13.07 6.46 -0.53
N VAL A 57 11.89 5.98 -0.14
CA VAL A 57 10.73 5.91 -1.03
C VAL A 57 10.25 7.30 -1.42
N ARG A 58 10.24 8.26 -0.49
CA ARG A 58 9.86 9.66 -0.76
C ARG A 58 10.78 10.30 -1.78
N ASP A 59 12.07 10.02 -1.73
CA ASP A 59 13.07 10.71 -2.54
C ASP A 59 13.30 10.03 -3.91
N PHE A 60 13.14 8.69 -3.97
CA PHE A 60 13.54 7.91 -5.14
C PHE A 60 12.42 7.09 -5.81
N VAL A 61 11.20 7.08 -5.26
CA VAL A 61 10.08 6.29 -5.82
C VAL A 61 8.88 7.19 -6.10
N PHE A 62 8.43 7.21 -7.34
CA PHE A 62 7.33 8.08 -7.75
C PHE A 62 6.27 7.33 -8.58
N VAL A 63 5.07 7.88 -8.58
CA VAL A 63 3.96 7.39 -9.42
C VAL A 63 4.16 7.90 -10.85
N SER A 64 4.29 6.98 -11.79
CA SER A 64 4.50 7.28 -13.21
C SER A 64 3.22 7.18 -14.06
N ASP A 65 2.27 6.35 -13.64
CA ASP A 65 0.96 6.20 -14.28
C ASP A 65 -0.03 5.63 -13.26
N TYR A 66 -1.31 5.89 -13.43
CA TYR A 66 -2.37 5.30 -12.62
C TYR A 66 -3.72 5.33 -13.34
N ARG A 67 -4.54 4.34 -13.01
CA ARG A 67 -5.97 4.37 -13.32
C ARG A 67 -6.71 3.84 -12.11
N LEU A 68 -7.18 4.74 -11.28
CA LEU A 68 -7.87 4.43 -10.04
C LEU A 68 -9.28 5.01 -10.10
N ARG A 69 -10.24 4.27 -9.55
CA ARG A 69 -11.58 4.79 -9.31
C ARG A 69 -11.98 4.52 -7.86
N PRO A 70 -12.59 5.48 -7.17
CA PRO A 70 -13.15 5.25 -5.86
C PRO A 70 -14.33 4.27 -5.96
N VAL A 71 -14.48 3.44 -4.95
CA VAL A 71 -15.61 2.51 -4.82
C VAL A 71 -16.05 2.46 -3.37
N VAL A 72 -17.35 2.23 -3.20
CA VAL A 72 -17.97 1.97 -1.90
C VAL A 72 -18.42 0.52 -1.88
N VAL A 73 -18.03 -0.21 -0.85
CA VAL A 73 -18.46 -1.59 -0.63
C VAL A 73 -19.21 -1.69 0.69
N GLU A 74 -20.31 -2.43 0.67
CA GLU A 74 -21.07 -2.76 1.87
C GLU A 74 -20.44 -3.98 2.54
N MET A 75 -20.15 -3.84 3.84
CA MET A 75 -19.67 -4.89 4.72
C MET A 75 -20.83 -5.44 5.53
N THR A 76 -20.58 -6.52 6.27
CA THR A 76 -21.56 -7.06 7.22
C THR A 76 -22.03 -5.99 8.22
N HIS A 77 -23.30 -6.10 8.62
CA HIS A 77 -23.96 -5.17 9.55
C HIS A 77 -24.10 -3.74 9.00
N GLY A 78 -24.26 -3.59 7.68
CA GLY A 78 -24.54 -2.29 7.03
C GLY A 78 -23.38 -1.30 7.03
N ARG A 79 -22.17 -1.72 7.46
CA ARG A 79 -20.99 -0.85 7.47
C ARG A 79 -20.52 -0.60 6.05
N LYS A 80 -20.27 0.66 5.69
CA LYS A 80 -19.74 1.03 4.37
C LYS A 80 -18.24 1.27 4.44
N VAL A 81 -17.50 0.76 3.46
CA VAL A 81 -16.07 1.00 3.30
C VAL A 81 -15.82 1.67 1.96
N VAL A 82 -15.07 2.77 2.00
CA VAL A 82 -14.60 3.48 0.81
C VAL A 82 -13.13 3.16 0.57
N GLY A 83 -12.77 2.84 -0.67
CA GLY A 83 -11.42 2.56 -1.13
C GLY A 83 -11.27 2.86 -2.61
N SER A 84 -10.10 2.59 -3.18
CA SER A 84 -9.88 2.65 -4.63
C SER A 84 -9.61 1.27 -5.21
N VAL A 85 -10.05 1.03 -6.45
CA VAL A 85 -9.66 -0.13 -7.27
C VAL A 85 -9.04 0.35 -8.57
N GLY A 86 -8.27 -0.51 -9.23
CA GLY A 86 -7.58 -0.17 -10.47
C GLY A 86 -6.08 -0.44 -10.36
N TYR A 87 -5.24 0.45 -10.89
CA TYR A 87 -3.79 0.27 -10.80
C TYR A 87 -3.03 1.56 -10.54
N VAL A 88 -1.82 1.39 -10.02
CA VAL A 88 -0.77 2.40 -9.95
C VAL A 88 0.54 1.83 -10.49
N MET A 89 1.37 2.64 -11.13
CA MET A 89 2.71 2.27 -11.59
C MET A 89 3.76 3.11 -10.89
N TYR A 90 4.70 2.45 -10.23
CA TYR A 90 5.86 3.08 -9.61
C TYR A 90 7.10 2.95 -10.48
N ARG A 91 7.87 4.03 -10.55
CA ARG A 91 9.23 4.07 -11.08
C ARG A 91 10.21 4.38 -9.96
N PHE A 92 11.41 3.84 -10.08
CA PHE A 92 12.50 3.95 -9.12
C PHE A 92 13.63 4.72 -9.79
N LEU A 93 14.01 5.87 -9.24
CA LEU A 93 15.13 6.69 -9.72
C LEU A 93 16.46 6.10 -9.27
N ASP A 94 16.53 5.64 -8.02
CA ASP A 94 17.66 4.89 -7.46
C ASP A 94 17.27 3.41 -7.31
N ARG A 95 18.20 2.52 -7.70
CA ARG A 95 18.04 1.07 -7.67
C ARG A 95 18.76 0.40 -6.50
N SER A 96 19.48 1.16 -5.65
CA SER A 96 20.23 0.65 -4.51
C SER A 96 19.41 -0.21 -3.54
N ASN A 97 18.12 0.11 -3.37
CA ASN A 97 17.17 -0.66 -2.56
C ASN A 97 16.10 -1.40 -3.38
N LEU A 98 16.26 -1.53 -4.69
CA LEU A 98 15.21 -2.04 -5.57
C LEU A 98 14.77 -3.46 -5.17
N ASP A 99 15.70 -4.36 -4.89
CA ASP A 99 15.39 -5.76 -4.57
C ASP A 99 14.58 -5.88 -3.27
N VAL A 100 14.93 -5.10 -2.25
CA VAL A 100 14.19 -5.05 -0.98
C VAL A 100 12.77 -4.51 -1.20
N LEU A 101 12.64 -3.44 -1.98
CA LEU A 101 11.33 -2.84 -2.27
C LEU A 101 10.46 -3.77 -3.13
N LEU A 102 11.04 -4.45 -4.11
CA LEU A 102 10.34 -5.47 -4.90
C LEU A 102 9.90 -6.66 -4.04
N ALA A 103 10.77 -7.14 -3.14
CA ALA A 103 10.43 -8.20 -2.19
C ALA A 103 9.29 -7.78 -1.26
N LEU A 104 9.30 -6.54 -0.76
CA LEU A 104 8.17 -5.99 0.01
C LEU A 104 6.89 -5.96 -0.83
N LEU A 105 6.93 -5.49 -2.08
CA LEU A 105 5.72 -5.48 -2.93
C LEU A 105 5.17 -6.89 -3.16
N ARG A 106 6.03 -7.88 -3.42
CA ARG A 106 5.65 -9.29 -3.55
C ARG A 106 5.07 -9.87 -2.27
N TYR A 107 5.66 -9.54 -1.13
CA TYR A 107 5.09 -9.89 0.16
C TYR A 107 3.71 -9.25 0.38
N GLY A 108 3.54 -7.99 -0.03
CA GLY A 108 2.26 -7.29 0.01
C GLY A 108 1.18 -7.92 -0.87
N GLU A 109 1.55 -8.53 -2.00
CA GLU A 109 0.65 -9.34 -2.85
C GLU A 109 0.10 -10.57 -2.13
N LEU A 110 0.88 -11.19 -1.22
CA LEU A 110 0.45 -12.37 -0.44
C LEU A 110 -0.47 -11.98 0.73
N PHE A 111 -0.22 -10.84 1.36
CA PHE A 111 -0.90 -10.44 2.61
C PHE A 111 -1.88 -9.28 2.46
N ASN A 112 -2.07 -8.80 1.23
CA ASN A 112 -2.83 -7.59 0.89
C ASN A 112 -2.20 -6.31 1.47
N VAL A 113 -2.64 -5.15 0.95
CA VAL A 113 -2.08 -3.84 1.31
C VAL A 113 -3.15 -2.91 1.91
N GLY A 114 -2.76 -2.08 2.87
CA GLY A 114 -3.63 -1.06 3.47
C GLY A 114 -4.35 -1.55 4.73
N THR A 115 -5.56 -1.04 4.95
CA THR A 115 -6.40 -1.36 6.12
C THR A 115 -7.50 -2.37 5.78
N GLY A 116 -7.89 -3.20 6.74
CA GLY A 116 -8.96 -4.21 6.55
C GLY A 116 -8.55 -5.42 5.72
N ARG A 117 -7.25 -5.76 5.70
CA ARG A 117 -6.69 -6.92 4.96
C ARG A 117 -7.38 -8.24 5.27
N SER A 118 -7.69 -8.50 6.55
CA SER A 118 -8.42 -9.70 7.00
C SER A 118 -9.88 -9.75 6.55
N MET A 119 -10.44 -8.61 6.11
CA MET A 119 -11.79 -8.51 5.54
C MET A 119 -11.76 -8.57 4.01
N GLY A 120 -10.63 -8.97 3.40
CA GLY A 120 -10.47 -9.07 1.95
C GLY A 120 -10.24 -7.73 1.24
N LEU A 121 -9.92 -6.65 1.96
CA LEU A 121 -9.57 -5.36 1.35
C LEU A 121 -8.10 -5.31 0.93
N GLY A 122 -7.83 -4.51 -0.10
CA GLY A 122 -6.49 -4.27 -0.59
C GLY A 122 -5.82 -5.46 -1.26
N VAL A 123 -6.59 -6.44 -1.75
CA VAL A 123 -6.08 -7.54 -2.58
C VAL A 123 -5.47 -6.94 -3.83
N ASN A 124 -4.21 -7.28 -4.08
CA ASN A 124 -3.42 -6.68 -5.14
C ASN A 124 -2.62 -7.73 -5.90
N LEU A 125 -2.27 -7.40 -7.14
CA LEU A 125 -1.31 -8.15 -7.95
C LEU A 125 -0.14 -7.26 -8.33
N VAL A 126 1.07 -7.78 -8.28
CA VAL A 126 2.30 -7.05 -8.63
C VAL A 126 2.82 -7.56 -9.97
N LYS A 127 3.04 -6.62 -10.90
CA LYS A 127 3.63 -6.89 -12.20
C LYS A 127 4.90 -6.05 -12.35
N ILE A 128 6.02 -6.71 -12.58
CA ILE A 128 7.23 -6.04 -13.05
C ILE A 128 7.00 -5.77 -14.52
N VAL A 129 7.16 -4.50 -14.91
CA VAL A 129 6.95 -4.02 -16.27
C VAL A 129 8.25 -3.33 -16.62
N ASP A 130 8.88 -3.78 -17.70
CA ASP A 130 10.14 -3.25 -18.23
C ASP A 130 9.94 -1.86 -18.86
#